data_AF-A0A1L3MPE1-F1
#
_entry.id   AF-A0A1L3MPE1-F1
#
_cell.length_a   1.000
_cell.length_b   1.000
_cell.length_c   1.000
_cell.angle_alpha   90.00
_cell.angle_beta   90.00
_cell.angle_gamma   90.00
#
_symmetry.space_group_name_H-M   'P 1'
#
loop_
_entity.id
_entity.type
_entity.pdbx_description
1 polymer ?
#
loop_
_entity_poly.entity_id
_entity_poly.type
_entity_poly.pdbx_seq_one_letter_code
_entity_poly.pdbx_strand_id
1 'polypeptide(L)'
;MKIDGGTRYFPYWMNVTNPTYAPRILNNDLNQDENKDLTIVLTKGYGTGVLDSEVHVLNKSQTNIGEIYEEVLVDNPIAIILKNVKTKLTQHVAVVSIGDKNTVINIEKFQIPLDHLFKDVAFGSIVKFDVVDNHLVASIGAQITPAMFIGTIEITYEFKDKMYQPKKIKFKSE
;
A
#
# COMPACT_ATOMS: atom_id res chain seq x y z
N MET A 1 22.92 3.69 -1.29
CA MET A 1 22.61 2.86 -2.48
C MET A 1 23.52 3.30 -3.62
N LYS A 2 24.05 2.39 -4.45
CA LYS A 2 24.78 2.77 -5.67
C LYS A 2 23.78 3.07 -6.78
N ILE A 3 23.76 4.30 -7.27
CA ILE A 3 22.83 4.82 -8.29
C ILE A 3 23.64 5.76 -9.20
N ASP A 4 23.50 5.63 -10.51
CA ASP A 4 24.17 6.48 -11.53
C ASP A 4 25.70 6.56 -11.35
N GLY A 5 26.33 5.45 -10.95
CA GLY A 5 27.78 5.39 -10.69
C GLY A 5 28.24 6.06 -9.38
N GLY A 6 27.35 6.74 -8.66
CA GLY A 6 27.58 7.38 -7.36
C GLY A 6 26.96 6.61 -6.19
N THR A 7 27.29 7.03 -4.96
CA THR A 7 26.58 6.57 -3.75
C THR A 7 25.61 7.65 -3.30
N ARG A 8 24.31 7.32 -3.28
CA ARG A 8 23.26 8.19 -2.74
C ARG A 8 22.80 7.69 -1.38
N TYR A 9 22.58 8.63 -0.46
CA TYR A 9 22.17 8.37 0.91
C TYR A 9 20.75 8.88 1.14
N PHE A 10 19.93 8.07 1.80
CA PHE A 10 18.56 8.39 2.17
C PHE A 10 18.43 8.26 3.69
N PRO A 11 18.85 9.28 4.47
CA PRO A 11 19.03 9.15 5.92
C PRO A 11 17.74 8.91 6.70
N TYR A 12 16.59 9.21 6.10
CA TYR A 12 15.27 9.03 6.72
C TYR A 12 14.56 7.75 6.28
N TRP A 13 15.10 7.02 5.30
CA TRP A 13 14.58 5.73 4.91
C TRP A 13 14.93 4.70 5.98
N MET A 14 13.92 4.07 6.55
CA MET A 14 14.10 3.10 7.63
C MET A 14 13.53 1.74 7.23
N ASN A 15 14.29 0.69 7.53
CA ASN A 15 13.85 -0.69 7.43
C ASN A 15 14.17 -1.39 8.75
N VAL A 16 13.34 -2.34 9.14
CA VAL A 16 13.67 -3.24 10.26
C VAL A 16 14.97 -3.99 10.00
N THR A 17 15.68 -4.39 11.06
CA THR A 17 16.97 -5.08 10.96
C THR A 17 16.85 -6.60 10.81
N ASN A 18 15.66 -7.11 10.46
CA ASN A 18 15.41 -8.53 10.27
C ASN A 18 15.61 -8.93 8.79
N PRO A 19 16.53 -9.86 8.47
CA PRO A 19 16.80 -10.29 7.10
C PRO A 19 15.59 -10.85 6.33
N THR A 20 14.62 -11.47 7.00
CA THR A 20 13.38 -11.94 6.37
C THR A 20 12.55 -10.79 5.79
N TYR A 21 12.71 -9.59 6.33
CA TYR A 21 12.03 -8.37 5.93
C TYR A 21 13.02 -7.35 5.35
N ALA A 22 14.02 -7.84 4.59
CA ALA A 22 14.96 -6.99 3.89
C ALA A 22 14.24 -6.06 2.88
N PRO A 23 14.80 -4.88 2.58
CA PRO A 23 14.28 -4.00 1.53
C PRO A 23 14.08 -4.76 0.21
N ARG A 24 12.92 -4.57 -0.42
CA ARG A 24 12.67 -5.07 -1.78
C ARG A 24 12.93 -3.96 -2.78
N ILE A 25 13.67 -4.26 -3.83
CA ILE A 25 13.95 -3.33 -4.93
C ILE A 25 13.41 -3.96 -6.20
N LEU A 26 12.46 -3.28 -6.84
CA LEU A 26 11.81 -3.70 -8.09
C LEU A 26 12.19 -2.72 -9.20
N ASN A 27 12.24 -3.22 -10.44
CA ASN A 27 12.70 -2.46 -11.60
C ASN A 27 11.70 -2.60 -12.75
N ASN A 28 10.78 -1.65 -12.85
CA ASN A 28 9.61 -1.68 -13.71
C ASN A 28 9.36 -0.30 -14.31
N ASP A 29 8.87 -0.24 -15.54
CA ASP A 29 8.39 1.02 -16.14
C ASP A 29 7.00 1.33 -15.58
N LEU A 30 6.95 2.19 -14.54
CA LEU A 30 5.70 2.50 -13.82
C LEU A 30 5.00 3.73 -14.38
N ASN A 31 5.76 4.67 -14.95
CA ASN A 31 5.23 5.89 -15.56
C ASN A 31 4.92 5.74 -17.07
N GLN A 32 5.20 4.57 -17.66
CA GLN A 32 4.93 4.22 -19.06
C GLN A 32 5.72 5.08 -20.07
N ASP A 33 6.94 5.45 -19.71
CA ASP A 33 7.85 6.23 -20.58
C ASP A 33 8.93 5.38 -21.27
N GLU A 34 8.80 4.05 -21.20
CA GLU A 34 9.73 3.03 -21.70
C GLU A 34 11.04 2.90 -20.90
N ASN A 35 11.27 3.76 -19.89
CA ASN A 35 12.38 3.63 -18.96
C ASN A 35 11.93 2.93 -17.68
N LYS A 36 12.83 2.15 -17.09
CA LYS A 36 12.50 1.44 -15.84
C LYS A 36 12.80 2.31 -14.63
N ASP A 37 11.80 2.39 -13.77
CA ASP A 37 11.84 3.03 -12.47
C ASP A 37 12.26 2.05 -11.37
N LEU A 38 12.88 2.57 -10.32
CA LEU A 38 13.21 1.78 -9.14
C LEU A 38 12.13 1.98 -8.08
N THR A 39 11.47 0.88 -7.69
CA THR A 39 10.58 0.88 -6.52
C THR A 39 11.29 0.22 -5.36
N ILE A 40 11.42 0.96 -4.26
CA ILE A 40 12.01 0.48 -3.02
C ILE A 40 10.89 0.33 -1.99
N VAL A 41 10.66 -0.90 -1.54
CA VAL A 41 9.69 -1.20 -0.47
C VAL A 41 10.47 -1.53 0.80
N LEU A 42 10.23 -0.75 1.84
CA LEU A 42 10.86 -0.88 3.16
C LEU A 42 9.83 -1.39 4.16
N THR A 43 10.18 -2.40 4.94
CA THR A 43 9.35 -2.84 6.07
C THR A 43 9.70 -2.02 7.30
N LYS A 44 8.74 -1.27 7.83
CA LYS A 44 8.89 -0.43 9.03
C LYS A 44 8.49 -1.14 10.31
N GLY A 45 7.56 -2.08 10.22
CA GLY A 45 7.10 -2.88 11.35
C GLY A 45 6.50 -4.21 10.90
N TYR A 46 6.66 -5.24 11.71
CA TYR A 46 6.09 -6.56 11.46
C TYR A 46 5.74 -7.27 12.76
N GLY A 47 4.82 -8.23 12.68
CA GLY A 47 4.40 -9.06 13.80
C GLY A 47 3.14 -9.85 13.46
N THR A 48 2.55 -10.51 14.46
CA THR A 48 1.26 -11.18 14.28
C THR A 48 0.19 -10.14 13.95
N GLY A 49 -0.41 -10.23 12.76
CA GLY A 49 -1.42 -9.29 12.29
C GLY A 49 -0.88 -7.91 11.90
N VAL A 50 0.45 -7.73 11.84
CA VAL A 50 1.08 -6.47 11.46
C VAL A 50 2.12 -6.68 10.37
N LEU A 51 2.00 -5.91 9.29
CA LEU A 51 3.06 -5.70 8.32
C LEU A 51 2.91 -4.29 7.77
N ASP A 52 3.68 -3.35 8.31
CA ASP A 52 3.68 -1.95 7.87
C ASP A 52 4.88 -1.72 6.95
N SER A 53 4.58 -1.28 5.72
CA SER A 53 5.57 -1.01 4.69
C SER A 53 5.49 0.42 4.20
N GLU A 54 6.63 0.97 3.81
CA GLU A 54 6.77 2.24 3.11
C GLU A 54 7.30 1.98 1.70
N VAL A 55 6.92 2.83 0.74
CA VAL A 55 7.40 2.75 -0.63
C VAL A 55 8.05 4.06 -1.06
N HIS A 56 9.16 3.94 -1.76
CA HIS A 56 9.81 5.03 -2.48
C HIS A 56 9.93 4.64 -3.94
N VAL A 57 9.63 5.58 -4.84
CA VAL A 57 9.80 5.37 -6.28
C VAL A 57 10.83 6.38 -6.78
N LEU A 58 11.86 5.88 -7.45
CA LEU A 58 12.82 6.68 -8.18
C LEU A 58 12.54 6.53 -9.67
N ASN A 59 12.03 7.58 -10.29
CA ASN A 59 11.82 7.58 -11.73
C ASN A 59 13.14 7.88 -12.44
N LYS A 60 13.34 7.26 -13.60
CA LYS A 60 14.49 7.57 -14.44
C LYS A 60 14.13 8.72 -15.38
N SER A 61 14.85 9.84 -15.31
CA SER A 61 14.60 11.01 -16.16
C SER A 61 15.84 11.38 -16.97
N GLN A 62 15.63 11.77 -18.23
CA GLN A 62 16.69 12.31 -19.08
C GLN A 62 16.91 13.79 -18.74
N THR A 63 18.14 14.15 -18.43
CA THR A 63 18.55 15.54 -18.18
C THR A 63 19.68 15.96 -19.13
N ASN A 64 20.06 17.23 -19.07
CA ASN A 64 21.18 17.78 -19.85
C ASN A 64 22.54 17.17 -19.49
N ILE A 65 22.64 16.49 -18.34
CA ILE A 65 23.88 15.87 -17.84
C ILE A 65 23.84 14.33 -17.91
N GLY A 66 22.79 13.75 -18.53
CA GLY A 66 22.57 12.32 -18.63
C GLY A 66 21.26 11.86 -18.00
N GLU A 67 21.07 10.55 -17.96
CA GLU A 67 19.95 9.94 -17.25
C GLU A 67 20.24 9.93 -15.74
N ILE A 68 19.26 10.34 -14.94
CA ILE A 68 19.36 10.33 -13.48
C ILE A 68 18.11 9.71 -12.86
N TYR A 69 18.25 9.19 -11.64
CA TYR A 69 17.11 8.78 -10.83
C TYR A 69 16.62 9.90 -9.90
N GLU A 70 15.35 10.26 -9.99
CA GLU A 70 14.70 11.26 -9.15
C GLU A 70 13.59 10.62 -8.31
N GLU A 71 13.56 10.90 -7.00
CA GLU A 71 12.49 10.40 -6.14
C GLU A 71 11.19 11.15 -6.43
N VAL A 72 10.12 10.39 -6.60
CA VAL A 72 8.79 10.91 -6.86
C VAL A 72 7.86 10.50 -5.73
N LEU A 73 6.99 11.43 -5.32
CA LEU A 73 6.00 11.21 -4.29
C LEU A 73 4.98 10.14 -4.71
N VAL A 74 4.56 9.35 -3.72
CA VAL A 74 3.45 8.41 -3.81
C VAL A 74 2.41 8.83 -2.78
N ASP A 75 1.16 8.99 -3.20
CA ASP A 75 0.08 9.31 -2.28
C ASP A 75 -0.04 8.26 -1.17
N ASN A 76 -0.29 8.71 0.06
CA ASN A 76 -0.38 7.82 1.20
C ASN A 76 -1.64 6.93 1.10
N PRO A 77 -1.52 5.58 1.13
CA PRO A 77 -2.66 4.68 0.96
C PRO A 77 -3.71 4.82 2.05
N ILE A 78 -3.33 5.12 3.29
CA ILE A 78 -4.26 5.28 4.41
C ILE A 78 -5.05 6.57 4.24
N ALA A 79 -4.42 7.67 3.83
CA ALA A 79 -5.12 8.92 3.52
C ALA A 79 -6.12 8.73 2.37
N ILE A 80 -5.74 7.97 1.33
CA ILE A 80 -6.65 7.61 0.23
C ILE A 80 -7.86 6.82 0.76
N ILE A 81 -7.64 5.83 1.63
CA ILE A 81 -8.73 5.03 2.22
C ILE A 81 -9.67 5.92 3.04
N LEU A 82 -9.14 6.74 3.95
CA LEU A 82 -9.95 7.62 4.80
C LEU A 82 -10.82 8.60 4.00
N LYS A 83 -10.36 9.03 2.83
CA LYS A 83 -11.10 9.93 1.94
C LYS A 83 -12.16 9.22 1.10
N ASN A 84 -11.90 7.99 0.66
CA ASN A 84 -12.67 7.34 -0.41
C ASN A 84 -13.47 6.10 0.02
N VAL A 85 -13.17 5.52 1.18
CA VAL A 85 -13.78 4.29 1.69
C VAL A 85 -14.64 4.61 2.90
N LYS A 86 -15.88 4.16 2.88
CA LYS A 86 -16.79 4.26 4.02
C LYS A 86 -17.07 2.86 4.55
N THR A 87 -17.15 2.75 5.87
CA THR A 87 -17.31 1.46 6.55
C THR A 87 -18.45 1.50 7.55
N LYS A 88 -19.01 0.32 7.81
CA LYS A 88 -19.91 0.08 8.94
C LYS A 88 -19.67 -1.33 9.43
N LEU A 89 -19.50 -1.48 10.74
CA LEU A 89 -19.33 -2.76 11.39
C LEU A 89 -20.42 -2.99 12.44
N THR A 90 -21.03 -4.17 12.40
CA THR A 90 -21.94 -4.68 13.44
C THR A 90 -21.54 -6.10 13.77
N GLN A 91 -22.17 -6.71 14.78
CA GLN A 91 -21.91 -8.11 15.14
C GLN A 91 -22.26 -9.12 14.02
N HIS A 92 -23.11 -8.74 13.06
CA HIS A 92 -23.56 -9.65 12.01
C HIS A 92 -22.91 -9.35 10.65
N VAL A 93 -22.65 -8.08 10.35
CA VAL A 93 -22.17 -7.67 9.03
C VAL A 93 -21.10 -6.59 9.10
N ALA A 94 -20.16 -6.67 8.16
CA ALA A 94 -19.30 -5.57 7.79
C ALA A 94 -19.72 -5.04 6.42
N VAL A 95 -19.76 -3.73 6.25
CA VAL A 95 -20.04 -3.07 4.98
C VAL A 95 -18.83 -2.23 4.62
N VAL A 96 -18.34 -2.42 3.39
CA VAL A 96 -17.28 -1.61 2.78
C VAL A 96 -17.82 -0.96 1.52
N SER A 97 -17.80 0.37 1.48
CA SER A 97 -18.35 1.19 0.42
C SER A 97 -17.26 2.00 -0.27
N ILE A 98 -17.16 1.89 -1.60
CA ILE A 98 -16.18 2.61 -2.43
C ILE A 98 -16.94 3.22 -3.61
N GLY A 99 -17.06 4.55 -3.64
CA GLY A 99 -17.98 5.23 -4.55
C GLY A 99 -19.41 4.71 -4.35
N ASP A 100 -20.06 4.29 -5.43
CA ASP A 100 -21.42 3.74 -5.40
C ASP A 100 -21.46 2.23 -5.11
N LYS A 101 -20.31 1.56 -5.05
CA LYS A 101 -20.23 0.12 -4.82
C LYS A 101 -20.22 -0.18 -3.33
N ASN A 102 -21.23 -0.92 -2.87
CA ASN A 102 -21.31 -1.46 -1.52
C ASN A 102 -21.00 -2.96 -1.54
N THR A 103 -20.08 -3.40 -0.69
CA THR A 103 -19.82 -4.82 -0.45
C THR A 103 -20.21 -5.16 0.98
N VAL A 104 -21.11 -6.13 1.14
CA VAL A 104 -21.61 -6.59 2.44
C VAL A 104 -21.02 -7.95 2.72
N ILE A 105 -20.36 -8.10 3.87
CA ILE A 105 -19.71 -9.32 4.32
C ILE A 105 -20.47 -9.81 5.55
N ASN A 106 -20.98 -11.05 5.50
CA ASN A 106 -21.54 -11.70 6.67
C ASN A 106 -20.41 -12.20 7.57
N ILE A 107 -20.33 -11.65 8.77
CA ILE A 107 -19.32 -12.00 9.79
C ILE A 107 -19.92 -12.78 10.97
N GLU A 108 -21.24 -12.99 10.98
CA GLU A 108 -21.94 -13.75 12.03
C GLU A 108 -21.42 -15.19 12.14
N LYS A 109 -21.01 -15.78 11.01
CA LYS A 109 -20.39 -17.12 10.93
C LYS A 109 -19.15 -17.28 11.81
N PHE A 110 -18.51 -16.17 12.18
CA PHE A 110 -17.30 -16.17 13.02
C PHE A 110 -17.61 -16.08 14.52
N GLN A 111 -18.86 -15.86 14.91
CA GLN A 111 -19.31 -15.83 16.32
C GLN A 111 -18.44 -14.95 17.23
N ILE A 112 -18.04 -13.78 16.73
CA ILE A 112 -17.14 -12.87 17.44
C ILE A 112 -17.89 -12.23 18.62
N PRO A 113 -17.37 -12.32 19.86
CA PRO A 113 -17.90 -11.57 21.00
C PRO A 113 -17.90 -10.07 20.73
N LEU A 114 -18.97 -9.36 21.09
CA LEU A 114 -19.14 -7.94 20.77
C LEU A 114 -18.03 -7.06 21.38
N ASP A 115 -17.49 -7.44 22.53
CA ASP A 115 -16.38 -6.78 23.23
C ASP A 115 -15.01 -7.02 22.57
N HIS A 116 -14.88 -8.04 21.72
CA HIS A 116 -13.69 -8.31 20.92
C HIS A 116 -13.75 -7.69 19.51
N LEU A 117 -14.94 -7.24 19.09
CA LEU A 117 -15.15 -6.58 17.81
C LEU A 117 -14.70 -5.11 17.90
N PHE A 118 -14.00 -4.65 16.87
CA PHE A 118 -13.68 -3.23 16.76
C PHE A 118 -14.95 -2.37 16.59
N LYS A 119 -14.82 -1.07 16.88
CA LYS A 119 -15.92 -0.11 16.70
C LYS A 119 -16.29 0.10 15.23
N ASP A 120 -15.33 -0.04 14.35
CA ASP A 120 -15.48 -0.02 12.90
C ASP A 120 -14.38 -0.87 12.26
N VAL A 121 -14.44 -1.07 10.94
CA VAL A 121 -13.37 -1.68 10.17
C VAL A 121 -12.12 -0.80 10.26
N ALA A 122 -11.03 -1.38 10.76
CA ALA A 122 -9.74 -0.71 10.90
C ALA A 122 -8.83 -1.02 9.71
N PHE A 123 -7.94 -0.08 9.40
CA PHE A 123 -6.94 -0.19 8.33
C PHE A 123 -5.56 0.21 8.85
N GLY A 124 -4.51 -0.27 8.20
CA GLY A 124 -3.13 0.16 8.45
C GLY A 124 -2.27 -0.80 9.27
N SER A 125 -2.86 -1.83 9.89
CA SER A 125 -2.07 -2.90 10.50
C SER A 125 -1.31 -3.72 9.45
N ILE A 126 -1.92 -3.92 8.28
CA ILE A 126 -1.26 -4.49 7.11
C ILE A 126 -1.28 -3.46 5.99
N VAL A 127 -0.10 -2.99 5.59
CA VAL A 127 0.15 -2.14 4.41
C VAL A 127 1.29 -2.79 3.62
N LYS A 128 0.96 -3.29 2.44
CA LYS A 128 1.92 -3.91 1.52
C LYS A 128 1.98 -3.14 0.22
N PHE A 129 3.15 -3.11 -0.39
CA PHE A 129 3.33 -2.59 -1.74
C PHE A 129 3.89 -3.67 -2.65
N ASP A 130 3.41 -3.68 -3.90
CA ASP A 130 3.94 -4.52 -4.95
C ASP A 130 3.80 -3.83 -6.31
N VAL A 131 4.38 -4.43 -7.34
CA VAL A 131 4.17 -4.00 -8.74
C VAL A 131 3.43 -5.11 -9.47
N VAL A 132 2.25 -4.80 -10.00
CA VAL A 132 1.39 -5.74 -10.74
C VAL A 132 1.06 -5.12 -12.08
N ASP A 133 1.35 -5.83 -13.17
CA ASP A 133 1.14 -5.37 -14.55
C ASP A 133 1.71 -3.95 -14.78
N ASN A 134 2.94 -3.70 -14.32
CA ASN A 134 3.64 -2.41 -14.36
C ASN A 134 2.92 -1.25 -13.65
N HIS A 135 2.01 -1.54 -12.71
CA HIS A 135 1.44 -0.53 -11.84
C HIS A 135 1.90 -0.77 -10.40
N LEU A 136 2.25 0.30 -9.71
CA LEU A 136 2.39 0.26 -8.26
C LEU A 136 1.01 -0.04 -7.64
N VAL A 137 0.97 -1.01 -6.74
CA VAL A 137 -0.24 -1.42 -6.02
C VAL A 137 0.03 -1.43 -4.53
N ALA A 138 -0.82 -0.75 -3.76
CA ALA A 138 -0.87 -0.89 -2.31
C ALA A 138 -2.02 -1.84 -1.92
N SER A 139 -1.74 -2.78 -1.02
CA SER A 139 -2.70 -3.73 -0.47
C SER A 139 -2.81 -3.54 1.04
N ILE A 140 -4.00 -3.16 1.50
CA ILE A 140 -4.27 -2.77 2.88
C ILE A 140 -5.31 -3.70 3.49
N GLY A 141 -4.96 -4.37 4.60
CA GLY A 141 -5.88 -5.27 5.29
C GLY A 141 -7.06 -4.53 5.94
N ALA A 142 -8.27 -5.03 5.73
CA ALA A 142 -9.49 -4.55 6.38
C ALA A 142 -9.75 -5.39 7.64
N GLN A 143 -9.45 -4.84 8.80
CA GLN A 143 -9.40 -5.57 10.07
C GLN A 143 -10.64 -5.31 10.92
N ILE A 144 -11.20 -6.34 11.55
CA ILE A 144 -12.39 -6.22 12.42
C ILE A 144 -12.15 -6.67 13.87
N THR A 145 -11.07 -7.41 14.11
CA THR A 145 -10.55 -7.77 15.44
C THR A 145 -9.02 -7.81 15.38
N PRO A 146 -8.28 -7.87 16.51
CA PRO A 146 -6.82 -7.93 16.48
C PRO A 146 -6.23 -9.07 15.63
N ALA A 147 -6.98 -10.14 15.37
CA ALA A 147 -6.52 -11.31 14.63
C ALA A 147 -7.32 -11.63 13.36
N MET A 148 -8.37 -10.86 13.02
CA MET A 148 -9.26 -11.17 11.90
C MET A 148 -9.41 -10.01 10.93
N PHE A 149 -9.28 -10.36 9.65
CA PHE A 149 -9.50 -9.49 8.51
C PHE A 149 -10.69 -10.01 7.71
N ILE A 150 -11.40 -9.10 7.04
CA ILE A 150 -12.57 -9.42 6.19
C ILE A 150 -12.24 -9.32 4.70
N GLY A 151 -11.01 -8.93 4.37
CA GLY A 151 -10.61 -8.61 3.01
C GLY A 151 -9.44 -7.62 2.96
N THR A 152 -9.16 -7.18 1.74
CA THR A 152 -8.08 -6.26 1.42
C THR A 152 -8.59 -5.14 0.52
N ILE A 153 -8.22 -3.90 0.82
CA ILE A 153 -8.33 -2.77 -0.09
C ILE A 153 -7.08 -2.75 -0.98
N GLU A 154 -7.28 -2.78 -2.29
CA GLU A 154 -6.23 -2.60 -3.28
C GLU A 154 -6.33 -1.23 -3.93
N ILE A 155 -5.24 -0.49 -3.91
CA ILE A 155 -5.08 0.81 -4.56
C ILE A 155 -4.06 0.63 -5.68
N THR A 156 -4.50 0.73 -6.93
CA THR A 156 -3.62 0.83 -8.08
C THR A 156 -3.30 2.30 -8.33
N TYR A 157 -2.02 2.62 -8.46
CA TYR A 157 -1.54 3.98 -8.71
C TYR A 157 -1.32 4.23 -10.21
N GLU A 158 -1.37 5.49 -10.60
CA GLU A 158 -0.87 6.00 -11.87
C GLU A 158 0.01 7.22 -11.65
N PHE A 159 1.00 7.40 -12.54
CA PHE A 159 1.82 8.58 -12.53
C PHE A 159 1.06 9.74 -13.18
N LYS A 160 0.71 10.75 -12.39
CA LYS A 160 -0.06 11.92 -12.82
C LYS A 160 0.37 13.16 -12.03
N ASP A 161 0.44 14.30 -12.71
CA ASP A 161 0.84 15.58 -12.10
C ASP A 161 2.18 15.49 -11.34
N LYS A 162 3.11 14.69 -11.89
CA LYS A 162 4.46 14.44 -11.34
C LYS A 162 4.49 13.67 -10.01
N MET A 163 3.46 12.87 -9.72
CA MET A 163 3.42 11.97 -8.56
C MET A 163 2.55 10.73 -8.82
N TYR A 164 2.70 9.69 -8.01
CA TYR A 164 1.83 8.51 -8.08
C TYR A 164 0.55 8.75 -7.27
N GLN A 165 -0.58 8.83 -7.98
CA GLN A 165 -1.91 9.09 -7.44
C GLN A 165 -2.83 7.86 -7.60
N PRO A 166 -3.90 7.70 -6.80
CA PRO A 166 -4.80 6.57 -6.93
C PRO A 166 -5.57 6.61 -8.27
N LYS A 167 -5.31 5.63 -9.14
CA LYS A 167 -6.09 5.38 -10.36
C LYS A 167 -7.37 4.60 -10.06
N LYS A 168 -7.25 3.61 -9.18
CA LYS A 168 -8.33 2.65 -8.90
C LYS A 168 -8.26 2.13 -7.49
N ILE A 169 -9.40 2.08 -6.82
CA ILE A 169 -9.55 1.48 -5.49
C ILE A 169 -10.56 0.34 -5.60
N LYS A 170 -10.21 -0.82 -5.05
CA LYS A 170 -11.08 -2.00 -4.99
C LYS A 170 -11.04 -2.63 -3.62
N PHE A 171 -12.14 -3.27 -3.24
CA PHE A 171 -12.16 -4.20 -2.11
C PHE A 171 -12.25 -5.63 -2.65
N LYS A 172 -11.40 -6.51 -2.11
CA LYS A 172 -11.44 -7.97 -2.29
C LYS A 172 -11.78 -8.60 -0.95
N SER A 173 -12.95 -9.21 -0.83
CA SER A 173 -13.32 -9.99 0.35
C SER A 173 -12.51 -11.29 0.42
N GLU A 174 -12.25 -11.76 1.64
CA GLU A 174 -11.76 -13.13 1.90
C GLU A 174 -12.84 -14.20 1.73
#